data_AF-A0A9D8Q3S5-F1
#
_entry.id   AF-A0A9D8Q3S5-F1
#
_cell.length_a   1.000
_cell.length_b   1.000
_cell.length_c   1.000
_cell.angle_alpha   90.00
_cell.angle_beta   90.00
_cell.angle_gamma   90.00
#
_symmetry.space_group_name_H-M   'P 1'
#
loop_
_entity.id
_entity.type
_entity.pdbx_description
1 polymer ?
#
loop_
_entity_poly.entity_id
_entity_poly.type
_entity_poly.pdbx_seq_one_letter_code
_entity_poly.pdbx_strand_id
1 'polypeptide(L)' 'NIGTTHITNGCYRLHPVEWSIGESVGELVAFCTAKKRVPRQVRKDAKLLPDFQAQLAKAGCDLAWPEAVAKTVR' A
#
# COMPACT_ATOMS: atom_id res chain seq x y z
N ASN A 1 -8.02 2.27 6.29
CA ASN A 1 -8.35 1.63 7.58
C ASN A 1 -8.69 0.17 7.30
N ILE A 2 -7.94 -0.78 7.87
CA ILE A 2 -8.14 -2.21 7.58
C ILE A 2 -9.22 -2.72 8.53
N GLY A 3 -10.35 -3.16 7.98
CA GLY A 3 -11.40 -3.83 8.75
C GLY A 3 -10.87 -5.17 9.25
N THR A 4 -10.49 -5.23 10.52
CA THR A 4 -9.99 -6.44 11.17
C THR A 4 -10.72 -6.66 12.50
N THR A 5 -10.69 -7.88 13.02
CA THR A 5 -11.23 -8.17 14.36
C THR A 5 -10.46 -7.42 15.43
N HIS A 6 -11.06 -7.16 16.60
CA HIS A 6 -10.42 -6.40 17.67
C HIS A 6 -9.06 -6.98 18.11
N ILE A 7 -8.93 -8.31 18.09
CA ILE A 7 -7.68 -9.04 18.40
C ILE A 7 -6.61 -8.73 17.35
N THR A 8 -6.95 -8.85 16.08
CA THR A 8 -6.01 -8.59 14.97
C THR A 8 -5.79 -7.10 14.71
N ASN A 9 -6.69 -6.23 15.17
CA ASN A 9 -6.57 -4.78 15.04
C ASN A 9 -5.33 -4.28 15.80
N GLY A 10 -5.02 -4.86 16.97
CA GLY A 10 -3.80 -4.55 17.73
C GLY A 10 -2.50 -4.73 16.93
N CYS A 11 -2.49 -5.61 15.93
CA CYS A 11 -1.33 -5.82 15.05
C CYS A 11 -1.16 -4.73 13.98
N TYR A 12 -2.21 -3.95 13.69
CA TYR A 12 -2.21 -2.92 12.64
C TYR A 12 -2.30 -1.48 13.18
N ARG A 13 -2.53 -1.28 14.49
CA ARG A 13 -2.54 0.05 15.15
C ARG A 13 -1.17 0.53 15.61
N LEU A 14 -0.12 0.11 14.93
CA LEU A 14 1.17 0.76 15.03
C LEU A 14 1.10 2.03 14.17
N HIS A 15 1.45 3.19 14.74
CA HIS A 15 1.40 4.48 14.06
C HIS A 15 2.02 4.48 12.65
N PRO A 16 3.17 3.81 12.40
CA PRO A 16 3.72 3.68 11.05
C PRO A 16 2.80 2.96 10.05
N VAL A 17 2.04 1.96 10.51
CA VAL A 17 1.14 1.15 9.66
C VAL A 17 -0.12 1.93 9.29
N GLU A 18 -0.73 2.64 10.25
CA GLU A 18 -1.91 3.47 9.98
C GLU A 18 -1.58 4.61 9.02
N TRP A 19 -0.38 5.21 9.14
CA TRP A 19 0.09 6.29 8.27
C TRP A 19 0.39 5.80 6.84
N SER A 20 1.03 4.64 6.71
CA SER A 20 1.33 4.02 5.40
C SER A 20 0.07 3.73 4.57
N ILE A 21 -1.05 3.36 5.22
CA ILE A 21 -2.33 3.19 4.53
C ILE A 21 -2.84 4.53 3.99
N GLY A 22 -2.75 5.60 4.78
CA GLY A 22 -3.17 6.94 4.36
C GLY A 22 -2.37 7.45 3.18
N GLU A 23 -1.04 7.33 3.24
CA GLU A 23 -0.11 7.72 2.20
C GLU A 23 -0.36 6.94 0.89
N SER A 24 -0.50 5.61 0.99
CA SER A 24 -0.81 4.75 -0.16
C SER A 24 -2.16 5.11 -0.81
N VAL A 25 -3.17 5.46 -0.01
CA VAL A 25 -4.48 5.89 -0.52
C VAL A 25 -4.39 7.25 -1.20
N GLY A 26 -3.65 8.19 -0.62
CA GLY A 26 -3.40 9.51 -1.21
C GLY A 26 -2.74 9.39 -2.60
N GLU A 27 -1.69 8.58 -2.70
CA GLU A 27 -1.02 8.28 -3.97
C GLU A 27 -1.95 7.60 -4.97
N LEU A 28 -2.79 6.67 -4.53
CA LEU A 28 -3.77 6.01 -5.40
C LEU A 28 -4.78 7.00 -5.98
N VAL A 29 -5.28 7.94 -5.16
CA VAL A 29 -6.22 8.97 -5.60
C VAL A 29 -5.55 9.90 -6.61
N ALA A 30 -4.31 10.33 -6.36
CA ALA A 30 -3.54 11.16 -7.29
C ALA A 30 -3.32 10.44 -8.64
N PHE A 31 -2.88 9.17 -8.60
CA PHE A 31 -2.67 8.34 -9.78
C PHE A 31 -3.96 8.13 -10.59
N CYS A 32 -5.07 7.81 -9.90
CA CYS A 32 -6.38 7.60 -10.52
C CYS A 32 -6.88 8.89 -11.20
N THR A 33 -6.69 10.04 -10.54
CA THR A 33 -7.08 11.35 -11.07
C THR A 33 -6.26 11.69 -12.31
N ALA A 34 -4.94 11.49 -12.27
CA ALA A 34 -4.05 11.76 -13.40
C ALA A 34 -4.33 10.88 -14.62
N LYS A 35 -4.58 9.58 -14.43
CA LYS A 35 -4.84 8.63 -15.52
C LYS A 35 -6.32 8.50 -15.90
N LYS A 36 -7.23 9.25 -15.24
CA LYS A 36 -8.69 9.15 -15.39
C LYS A 36 -9.18 7.70 -15.25
N ARG A 37 -8.67 6.99 -14.24
CA ARG A 37 -9.02 5.60 -13.94
C ARG A 37 -9.69 5.52 -12.58
N VAL A 38 -10.52 4.51 -12.39
CA VAL A 38 -11.07 4.21 -11.06
C VAL A 38 -10.11 3.29 -10.29
N PRO A 39 -10.03 3.37 -8.95
CA PRO A 39 -9.14 2.54 -8.14
C PRO A 39 -9.25 1.04 -8.45
N ARG A 40 -10.48 0.56 -8.71
CA ARG A 40 -10.75 -0.84 -9.05
C ARG A 40 -10.13 -1.26 -10.39
N GLN A 41 -9.97 -0.34 -11.34
CA GLN A 41 -9.30 -0.60 -12.62
C GLN A 41 -7.79 -0.73 -12.44
N VAL A 42 -7.19 0.07 -11.56
CA VAL A 42 -5.74 0.00 -11.26
C VAL A 42 -5.35 -1.40 -10.78
N ARG A 43 -6.15 -2.00 -9.88
CA ARG A 43 -5.90 -3.37 -9.40
C ARG A 43 -6.19 -4.46 -10.45
N LYS A 44 -7.15 -4.24 -11.35
CA LYS A 44 -7.60 -5.25 -12.32
C LYS A 44 -6.72 -5.31 -13.56
N ASP A 45 -6.07 -4.21 -13.92
CA ASP A 45 -5.27 -4.09 -15.14
C ASP A 45 -3.79 -4.44 -14.86
N ALA A 46 -3.29 -5.44 -15.58
CA ALA A 46 -1.91 -5.92 -15.46
C ALA A 46 -0.84 -4.88 -15.85
N LYS A 47 -1.22 -3.81 -16.56
CA LYS A 47 -0.30 -2.71 -16.91
C LYS A 47 -0.37 -1.55 -15.91
N LEU A 48 -1.53 -1.29 -15.32
CA LEU A 48 -1.70 -0.17 -14.39
C LEU A 48 -1.19 -0.48 -12.98
N LEU A 49 -1.28 -1.75 -12.55
CA LEU A 49 -0.82 -2.14 -11.22
C LEU A 49 0.70 -1.95 -11.05
N PRO A 50 1.58 -2.42 -11.97
CA PRO A 50 3.02 -2.19 -11.86
C PRO A 50 3.39 -0.71 -11.92
N ASP A 51 2.72 0.07 -12.78
CA ASP A 51 2.93 1.52 -12.87
C ASP A 51 2.63 2.23 -11.55
N PHE A 52 1.52 1.85 -10.91
CA PHE A 52 1.12 2.41 -9.62
C PHE A 52 2.10 1.99 -8.50
N GLN A 53 2.51 0.73 -8.48
CA GLN A 53 3.54 0.24 -7.55
C GLN A 53 4.87 0.99 -7.73
N ALA A 54 5.31 1.22 -8.97
CA ALA A 54 6.52 1.99 -9.23
C ALA A 54 6.42 3.43 -8.71
N GLN A 55 5.24 4.05 -8.78
CA GLN A 55 5.00 5.37 -8.20
C GLN A 55 5.04 5.34 -6.66
N LEU A 56 4.38 4.36 -6.03
CA LEU A 56 4.42 4.19 -4.57
C LEU A 56 5.86 4.01 -4.06
N ALA A 57 6.66 3.19 -4.73
CA ALA A 57 8.07 3.00 -4.37
C ALA A 57 8.88 4.30 -4.48
N LYS A 58 8.60 5.16 -5.47
CA LYS A 58 9.23 6.48 -5.60
C LYS A 58 8.78 7.46 -4.52
N ALA A 59 7.55 7.34 -4.04
CA ALA A 59 7.04 8.11 -2.92
C ALA A 59 7.63 7.67 -1.57
N GLY A 60 8.43 6.59 -1.54
CA GLY A 60 9.04 6.05 -0.32
C GLY A 60 8.16 5.05 0.43
N CYS A 61 7.05 4.59 -0.19
CA CYS A 61 6.23 3.53 0.38
C CYS A 61 6.88 2.16 0.15
N ASP A 62 7.09 1.41 1.24
CA ASP A 62 7.56 0.03 1.16
C ASP A 62 6.47 -0.90 0.60
N LEU A 63 6.78 -1.58 -0.50
CA LEU A 63 5.87 -2.54 -1.13
C LEU A 63 6.08 -3.99 -0.68
N ALA A 64 7.21 -4.25 -0.03
CA ALA A 64 7.59 -5.56 0.46
C ALA A 64 8.42 -5.41 1.73
N TRP A 65 8.37 -6.44 2.59
CA TRP A 65 9.24 -6.49 3.75
C TRP A 65 10.71 -6.57 3.33
N PRO A 66 11.61 -5.84 4.01
CA PRO A 66 13.04 -6.00 3.79
C PRO A 66 13.46 -7.46 4.00
N GLU A 67 14.30 -8.00 3.12
CA GLU A 67 14.74 -9.40 3.24
C GLU A 67 15.36 -9.71 4.60
N ALA A 68 16.06 -8.73 5.19
CA ALA A 68 16.67 -8.87 6.51
C ALA A 68 15.64 -9.18 7.61
N VAL A 69 14.42 -8.62 7.50
CA VAL A 69 13.29 -8.87 8.41
C VAL A 69 12.55 -10.15 8.02
N ALA A 70 12.38 -10.40 6.72
CA ALA A 70 11.66 -11.58 6.24
C ALA A 70 12.41 -12.90 6.49
N LYS A 71 13.75 -12.88 6.47
CA LYS A 71 14.61 -14.06 6.68
C LYS A 71 15.13 -14.18 8.11
N THR A 72 14.74 -13.29 9.03
CA THR A 72 15.14 -13.45 10.44
C THR A 72 14.45 -14.69 11.01
N VAL A 73 15.18 -15.80 11.11
CA VAL A 73 14.75 -16.96 11.88
C VAL A 73 14.79 -16.52 13.34
N ARG A 74 13.61 -16.50 13.97
CA ARG A 74 13.47 -16.28 15.41
C ARG A 74 13.87 -17.52 16.19
#